data_AF-A0A7W7SZ83-F1
#
_entry.id   AF-A0A7W7SZ83-F1
#
_cell.length_a   1.000
_cell.length_b   1.000
_cell.length_c   1.000
_cell.angle_alpha   90.00
_cell.angle_beta   90.00
_cell.angle_gamma   90.00
#
_symmetry.space_group_name_H-M   'P 1'
#
loop_
_entity.id
_entity.type
_entity.pdbx_description
1 polymer ?
#
loop_
_entity_poly.entity_id
_entity_poly.type
_entity_poly.pdbx_seq_one_letter_code
_entity_poly.pdbx_strand_id
1 'polypeptide(L)' 'MPALSDDPDCLGTLKHYHSLMPLAQEAHKPIFSLTTADGAFGGHFQAARDAYGHFHALADRILASIRT' A
#
# COMPACT_ATOMS: atom_id res chain seq x y z
N MET A 1 -16.94 -5.46 16.18
CA MET A 1 -15.52 -5.69 15.85
C MET A 1 -14.73 -4.63 16.61
N PRO A 2 -13.65 -4.98 17.33
CA PRO A 2 -12.78 -3.97 17.92
C PRO A 2 -12.30 -3.03 16.82
N ALA A 3 -12.20 -1.74 17.11
CA ALA A 3 -11.61 -0.81 16.17
C ALA A 3 -10.11 -1.16 16.06
N LEU A 4 -9.55 -1.15 14.85
CA LEU A 4 -8.10 -1.36 14.63
C LEU A 4 -7.23 -0.36 15.42
N SER A 5 -7.83 0.71 15.95
CA SER A 5 -7.20 1.69 16.83
C SER A 5 -6.79 1.15 18.20
N ASP A 6 -7.30 -0.01 18.62
CA ASP A 6 -7.08 -0.53 19.97
C ASP A 6 -5.95 -1.58 20.03
N ASP A 7 -5.30 -1.87 18.90
CA ASP A 7 -4.17 -2.80 18.85
C ASP A 7 -2.87 -2.05 19.22
N PRO A 8 -2.24 -2.38 20.37
CA PRO A 8 -1.04 -1.70 20.86
C PRO A 8 0.17 -1.89 19.93
N ASP A 9 0.16 -2.93 19.09
CA ASP A 9 1.24 -3.23 18.14
C ASP A 9 0.93 -2.77 16.71
N CYS A 10 -0.16 -2.00 16.51
CA CYS A 10 -0.58 -1.53 15.19
C CYS A 10 0.44 -0.58 14.54
N LEU A 11 1.12 -1.07 13.50
CA LEU A 11 2.11 -0.31 12.72
C LEU A 11 1.49 0.57 11.62
N GLY A 12 0.19 0.45 11.35
CA GLY A 12 -0.52 1.32 10.41
C GLY A 12 -1.68 0.64 9.70
N THR A 13 -2.54 1.45 9.10
CA THR A 13 -3.68 0.99 8.28
C THR A 13 -3.40 1.32 6.81
N LEU A 14 -3.51 0.30 5.96
CA LEU A 14 -3.39 0.48 4.51
C LEU A 14 -4.77 0.56 3.88
N LYS A 15 -4.91 1.43 2.88
CA LYS A 15 -6.11 1.47 2.04
C LYS A 15 -6.25 0.12 1.32
N HIS A 16 -7.49 -0.30 1.11
CA HIS A 16 -7.75 -1.40 0.18
C HIS A 16 -7.49 -0.90 -1.25
N TYR A 17 -6.39 -1.34 -1.87
CA TYR A 17 -6.03 -1.01 -3.24
C TYR A 17 -6.77 -1.91 -4.24
N HIS A 18 -8.11 -1.85 -4.23
CA HIS A 18 -9.07 -2.73 -4.90
C HIS A 18 -8.56 -3.37 -6.20
N SER A 19 -8.64 -2.68 -7.34
CA SER A 19 -8.19 -3.18 -8.64
C SER A 19 -6.68 -3.16 -8.82
N LEU A 20 -5.97 -2.32 -8.07
CA LEU A 20 -4.52 -2.13 -8.20
C LEU A 20 -3.71 -3.30 -7.65
N MET A 21 -4.14 -3.91 -6.54
CA MET A 21 -3.42 -5.04 -5.93
C MET A 21 -3.44 -6.29 -6.83
N PRO A 22 -4.59 -6.71 -7.41
CA PRO A 22 -4.62 -7.80 -8.39
C PRO A 22 -3.75 -7.52 -9.62
N LEU A 23 -3.78 -6.30 -10.17
CA LEU A 23 -2.94 -5.93 -11.32
C LEU A 23 -1.45 -5.96 -10.98
N ALA A 24 -1.07 -5.48 -9.79
CA ALA A 24 0.31 -5.55 -9.30
C ALA A 24 0.78 -7.01 -9.15
N GLN A 25 -0.10 -7.88 -8.67
CA GLN A 25 0.17 -9.31 -8.56
C GLN A 25 0.33 -9.96 -9.94
N GLU A 26 -0.56 -9.69 -10.89
CA GLU A 26 -0.47 -10.24 -12.25
C GLU A 26 0.78 -9.76 -13.01
N ALA A 27 1.13 -8.49 -12.87
CA ALA A 27 2.31 -7.89 -13.51
C ALA A 27 3.63 -8.12 -12.74
N HIS A 28 3.60 -8.84 -11.62
CA HIS A 28 4.74 -9.11 -10.74
C HIS A 28 5.58 -7.87 -10.37
N LYS A 29 4.89 -6.78 -10.01
CA LYS A 29 5.55 -5.52 -9.64
C LYS A 29 4.75 -4.73 -8.62
N PRO A 30 5.36 -3.83 -7.84
CA PRO A 30 4.63 -3.05 -6.85
C PRO A 30 3.57 -2.14 -7.50
N ILE A 31 2.50 -1.85 -6.75
CA ILE A 31 1.37 -1.01 -7.20
C ILE A 31 1.84 0.34 -7.77
N PHE A 32 2.83 0.97 -7.13
CA PHE A 32 3.38 2.26 -7.57
C PHE A 32 4.29 2.17 -8.81
N SER A 33 4.48 0.98 -9.37
CA SER A 33 5.18 0.72 -10.64
C SER A 33 4.25 0.20 -11.74
N LEU A 34 2.94 0.17 -11.50
CA LEU A 34 1.95 -0.11 -12.53
C LEU A 34 1.91 1.02 -13.56
N THR A 35 1.77 0.62 -14.82
CA THR A 35 1.66 1.50 -15.98
C THR A 35 0.35 1.26 -16.69
N THR A 36 0.04 2.07 -17.70
CA THR A 36 -1.13 1.85 -18.55
C THR A 36 -1.11 0.49 -19.26
N ALA A 37 0.08 -0.05 -19.56
CA ALA A 37 0.23 -1.36 -20.20
C ALA A 37 -0.22 -2.51 -19.30
N ASP A 38 -0.24 -2.31 -17.98
CA ASP A 38 -0.67 -3.30 -16.98
C ASP A 38 -2.14 -3.11 -16.58
N GLY A 39 -2.91 -2.32 -17.34
CA GLY A 39 -4.31 -2.05 -17.02
C GLY A 39 -4.54 -1.00 -15.94
N ALA A 40 -3.50 -0.30 -15.47
CA ALA A 40 -3.67 0.87 -14.60
C ALA A 40 -3.97 2.12 -15.42
N PHE A 41 -5.26 2.46 -15.60
CA PHE A 41 -5.72 3.65 -16.36
C PHE A 41 -6.73 4.49 -15.57
N GLY A 42 -6.84 5.79 -15.88
CA GLY A 42 -7.84 6.70 -15.27
C GLY A 42 -7.54 7.12 -13.83
N GLY A 43 -8.58 7.33 -13.01
CA GLY A 43 -8.50 7.81 -11.61
C GLY A 43 -7.68 6.92 -10.65
N HIS A 44 -7.17 5.79 -11.13
CA HIS A 44 -6.28 4.88 -10.43
C HIS A 44 -4.83 5.39 -10.32
N PHE A 45 -4.39 6.33 -11.16
CA PHE A 45 -3.01 6.85 -11.10
C PHE A 45 -2.69 7.57 -9.79
N GLN A 46 -3.63 8.35 -9.26
CA GLN A 46 -3.42 9.01 -7.97
C GLN A 46 -3.33 7.98 -6.84
N ALA A 47 -4.20 6.97 -6.84
CA ALA A 47 -4.15 5.91 -5.83
C ALA A 47 -2.87 5.07 -5.91
N ALA A 48 -2.35 4.81 -7.11
CA ALA A 48 -1.09 4.11 -7.29
C ALA A 48 0.11 4.95 -6.81
N ARG A 49 0.09 6.27 -7.05
CA ARG A 49 1.10 7.20 -6.51
C ARG A 49 1.03 7.30 -4.99
N ASP A 50 -0.17 7.44 -4.43
CA ASP A 50 -0.39 7.47 -2.98
C ASP A 50 0.05 6.15 -2.32
N ALA A 51 -0.03 5.03 -3.04
CA ALA A 51 0.40 3.74 -2.53
C ALA A 51 1.85 3.76 -2.06
N TYR A 52 2.74 4.40 -2.84
CA TYR A 52 4.14 4.55 -2.44
C TYR A 52 4.26 5.21 -1.06
N GLY A 53 3.57 6.33 -0.83
CA GLY A 53 3.62 7.05 0.43
C GLY A 53 3.10 6.22 1.61
N HIS A 54 1.99 5.51 1.44
CA HIS A 54 1.45 4.66 2.50
C HIS A 54 2.37 3.48 2.84
N PHE A 55 2.94 2.81 1.82
CA PHE A 55 3.87 1.70 2.04
C PHE A 55 5.21 2.18 2.61
N HIS A 56 5.71 3.34 2.19
CA HIS A 56 6.91 3.95 2.75
C HIS A 56 6.72 4.29 4.23
N ALA A 57 5.61 4.96 4.59
CA ALA A 57 5.32 5.28 5.98
C ALA A 57 5.20 4.01 6.86
N LEU A 58 4.61 2.93 6.32
CA LEU A 58 4.57 1.65 7.02
C LEU A 58 5.97 1.07 7.20
N ALA A 59 6.82 1.10 6.17
CA ALA A 59 8.20 0.62 6.24
C ALA A 59 9.02 1.40 7.29
N ASP A 60 8.86 2.73 7.35
CA ASP A 60 9.51 3.57 8.38
C ASP A 60 9.05 3.19 9.79
N ARG A 61 7.75 2.94 9.98
CA ARG A 61 7.20 2.51 11.28
C ARG A 61 7.70 1.12 11.67
N ILE A 62 7.82 0.20 10.72
CA ILE A 62 8.45 -1.11 10.94
C ILE A 62 9.90 -0.91 11.38
N LEU A 63 10.68 -0.12 10.64
CA LEU A 63 12.08 0.13 10.97
C LEU A 63 12.25 0.75 12.37
N ALA A 64 11.40 1.71 12.74
CA ALA A 64 11.40 2.33 14.06
C ALA A 64 10.99 1.35 15.19
N SER A 65 10.17 0.34 14.88
CA SER A 65 9.74 -0.68 15.85
C SER A 65 10.80 -1.76 16.12
N ILE A 66 11.74 -1.94 15.19
CA ILE A 66 12.86 -2.88 15.35
C ILE A 66 13.85 -2.27 16.34
N ARG A 67 13.84 -2.78 17.57
CA ARG A 67 14.80 -2.42 18.63
C ARG A 67 16.23 -2.66 18.13
N THR A 68 17.04 -1.61 18.14
CA THR A 68 18.51 -1.73 18.14
C THR A 68 18.99 -1.73 19.60
#